data_AF-A0A0J8DDK2-F1
#
_entry.id   AF-A0A0J8DDK2-F1
#
_cell.length_a   1.000
_cell.length_b   1.000
_cell.length_c   1.000
_cell.angle_alpha   90.00
_cell.angle_beta   90.00
_cell.angle_gamma   90.00
#
_symmetry.space_group_name_H-M   'P 1'
#
loop_
_entity.id
_entity.type
_entity.pdbx_description
1 polymer ?
#
loop_
_entity_poly.entity_id
_entity_poly.type
_entity_poly.pdbx_seq_one_letter_code
_entity_poly.pdbx_strand_id
1 'polypeptide(L)'
;MNGEVLWNSIISKLSSSGDELQTKTGLWFKVQFKRDKLYVEGATNHTPSSKLSMKRSISKKDFLFVCLYYNRWVDNEIGIRNEVTRKSRNTAYIFALIEKFK
;
A
#
# COMPACT_ATOMS: atom_id res chain seq x y z
N MET A 1 8.99 5.19 12.96
CA MET A 1 8.62 5.73 11.62
C MET A 1 7.45 6.68 11.79
N ASN A 2 7.52 7.91 11.26
CA ASN A 2 6.39 8.85 11.33
C ASN A 2 5.48 8.62 10.10
N GLY A 3 4.30 8.05 10.34
CA GLY A 3 3.36 7.72 9.27
C GLY A 3 2.82 8.92 8.50
N GLU A 4 2.73 10.09 9.13
CA GLU A 4 2.24 11.30 8.46
C GLU A 4 3.27 11.86 7.47
N VAL A 5 4.53 11.91 7.88
CA VAL A 5 5.63 12.33 7.01
C VAL A 5 5.74 11.38 5.82
N LEU A 6 5.63 10.08 6.06
CA LEU A 6 5.67 9.08 5.00
C LEU A 6 4.48 9.18 4.04
N TRP A 7 3.26 9.39 4.56
CA TRP A 7 2.09 9.64 3.72
C TRP A 7 2.31 10.83 2.79
N ASN A 8 2.79 11.96 3.32
CA ASN A 8 3.06 13.17 2.54
C ASN A 8 4.17 12.93 1.49
N SER A 9 5.21 12.18 1.85
CA SER A 9 6.27 11.76 0.92
C SER A 9 5.71 10.93 -0.24
N ILE A 10 4.88 9.92 0.04
CA ILE A 10 4.26 9.07 -0.97
C ILE A 10 3.43 9.91 -1.95
N ILE A 11 2.50 10.73 -1.45
CA ILE A 11 1.63 11.52 -2.34
C ILE A 11 2.41 12.54 -3.18
N SER A 12 3.55 13.04 -2.68
CA SER A 12 4.40 13.99 -3.41
C SER A 12 5.27 13.33 -4.48
N LYS A 13 5.63 12.06 -4.30
CA LYS A 13 6.54 11.33 -5.18
C LYS A 13 5.84 10.47 -6.22
N LEU A 14 4.57 10.12 -6.01
CA LEU A 14 3.79 9.35 -6.98
C LEU A 14 3.64 10.13 -8.29
N SER A 15 3.85 9.45 -9.42
CA SER A 15 3.60 10.06 -10.72
C SER A 15 2.13 10.41 -10.93
N SER A 16 1.85 11.42 -11.74
CA SER A 16 0.48 11.84 -12.08
C SER A 16 -0.31 10.73 -12.79
N SER A 17 0.37 9.89 -13.57
CA SER A 17 -0.16 8.70 -14.24
C SER A 17 -0.35 7.48 -13.33
N GLY A 18 0.22 7.53 -12.12
CA GLY A 18 0.32 6.41 -11.18
C GLY A 18 1.52 5.50 -11.45
N ASP A 19 1.97 4.82 -10.41
CA ASP A 19 3.16 3.97 -10.41
C ASP A 19 2.76 2.50 -10.19
N GLU A 20 3.50 1.57 -10.79
CA GLU A 20 3.34 0.15 -10.52
C GLU A 20 4.35 -0.31 -9.48
N LEU A 21 3.85 -0.95 -8.43
CA LEU A 21 4.62 -1.46 -7.30
C LEU A 21 4.35 -2.95 -7.13
N GLN A 22 5.28 -3.63 -6.47
CA GLN A 22 5.18 -5.06 -6.21
C GLN A 22 4.96 -5.32 -4.72
N THR A 23 4.02 -6.21 -4.39
CA THR A 23 3.84 -6.69 -3.01
C THR A 23 4.94 -7.69 -2.65
N LYS A 24 5.14 -7.96 -1.34
CA LYS A 24 6.08 -9.00 -0.87
C LYS A 24 5.79 -10.41 -1.44
N THR A 25 4.56 -10.66 -1.91
CA THR A 25 4.20 -11.94 -2.55
C THR A 25 4.46 -11.95 -4.07
N GLY A 26 5.07 -10.90 -4.62
CA GLY A 26 5.43 -10.81 -6.04
C GLY A 26 4.33 -10.31 -6.97
N LEU A 27 3.15 -9.94 -6.45
CA LEU A 27 2.05 -9.43 -7.28
C LEU A 27 2.20 -7.93 -7.52
N TRP A 28 2.09 -7.53 -8.78
CA TRP A 28 2.13 -6.13 -9.20
C TRP A 28 0.78 -5.46 -9.07
N PHE A 29 0.77 -4.20 -8.67
CA PHE A 29 -0.43 -3.37 -8.61
C PHE A 29 -0.06 -1.94 -9.00
N LYS A 30 -1.03 -1.23 -9.57
CA LYS A 30 -0.89 0.19 -9.85
C LYS A 30 -1.44 1.00 -8.69
N VAL A 31 -0.75 2.07 -8.35
CA VAL A 31 -1.18 3.05 -7.34
C VAL A 31 -1.22 4.45 -7.95
N GLN A 32 -2.27 5.20 -7.65
CA GLN A 32 -2.40 6.59 -8.07
C GLN A 32 -2.99 7.43 -6.93
N PHE A 33 -2.48 8.65 -6.76
CA PHE A 33 -3.11 9.64 -5.89
C PHE A 33 -4.07 10.52 -6.70
N LYS A 34 -5.34 10.58 -6.29
CA LYS A 34 -6.37 11.40 -6.95
C LYS A 34 -7.42 11.84 -5.94
N ARG A 35 -7.87 13.09 -6.00
CA ARG A 35 -8.94 13.62 -5.13
C ARG A 35 -8.73 13.27 -3.65
N ASP A 36 -7.52 13.50 -3.15
CA ASP A 36 -7.13 13.29 -1.75
C ASP A 36 -7.15 11.83 -1.25
N LYS A 37 -7.15 10.86 -2.17
CA LYS A 37 -7.09 9.43 -1.84
C LYS A 37 -6.10 8.70 -2.72
N LEU A 38 -5.47 7.68 -2.16
CA LEU A 38 -4.75 6.69 -2.95
C LEU A 38 -5.76 5.69 -3.50
N TYR A 39 -5.58 5.32 -4.75
CA TYR A 39 -6.32 4.25 -5.41
C TYR A 39 -5.34 3.17 -5.80
N VAL A 40 -5.71 1.92 -5.55
CA VAL A 40 -4.96 0.74 -6.00
C VAL A 40 -5.81 -0.10 -6.95
N GLU A 41 -5.20 -0.53 -8.04
CA GLU A 41 -5.81 -1.35 -9.08
C GLU A 41 -4.81 -2.36 -9.64
N GLY A 42 -5.28 -3.25 -10.53
CA GLY A 42 -4.39 -4.19 -11.21
C GLY A 42 -3.31 -3.44 -12.00
N ALA A 43 -2.08 -3.95 -11.95
CA ALA A 43 -1.03 -3.52 -12.87
C ALA A 43 -1.41 -3.84 -14.32
N THR A 44 -1.06 -2.94 -15.23
CA THR A 44 -1.23 -3.07 -16.69
C THR A 44 0.07 -3.42 -17.39
N ASN A 45 1.21 -2.99 -16.85
CA ASN A 45 2.51 -3.13 -17.51
C ASN A 45 3.33 -4.31 -16.99
N HIS A 46 3.14 -4.72 -15.73
CA HIS A 46 3.87 -5.83 -15.12
C HIS A 46 2.99 -7.05 -14.81
N THR A 47 3.60 -8.23 -14.91
CA THR A 47 2.99 -9.54 -14.60
C THR A 47 3.83 -10.28 -13.54
N PRO A 48 3.21 -11.06 -12.63
CA PRO A 48 1.76 -11.24 -12.46
C PRO A 48 1.09 -10.03 -11.80
N SER A 49 -0.05 -9.61 -12.34
CA SER A 49 -0.85 -8.50 -11.82
C SER A 49 -1.79 -8.96 -10.70
N SER A 50 -2.08 -8.07 -9.76
CA SER A 50 -3.04 -8.31 -8.69
C SER A 50 -4.45 -8.48 -9.28
N LYS A 51 -5.17 -9.50 -8.82
CA LYS A 51 -6.52 -9.85 -9.31
C LYS A 51 -7.61 -8.95 -8.72
N LEU A 52 -7.40 -7.63 -8.74
CA LEU A 52 -8.39 -6.65 -8.31
C LEU A 52 -9.45 -6.48 -9.39
N SER A 53 -10.68 -6.93 -9.11
CA SER A 53 -11.83 -6.73 -10.01
C SER A 53 -12.29 -5.27 -10.07
N MET A 54 -12.03 -4.50 -9.02
CA MET A 54 -12.34 -3.07 -8.93
C MET A 54 -11.23 -2.36 -8.17
N LYS A 55 -11.00 -1.08 -8.52
CA LYS A 55 -10.09 -0.21 -7.77
C LYS A 55 -10.51 -0.09 -6.31
N ARG A 56 -9.54 -0.06 -5.40
CA ARG A 56 -9.77 0.16 -3.96
C ARG A 56 -9.19 1.50 -3.56
N SER A 57 -9.92 2.24 -2.72
CA SER A 57 -9.38 3.46 -2.12
C SER A 57 -8.67 3.16 -0.82
N ILE A 58 -7.53 3.80 -0.59
CA ILE A 58 -6.81 3.86 0.67
C ILE A 58 -6.92 5.30 1.17
N SER A 59 -7.54 5.46 2.34
CA SER A 59 -7.59 6.77 3.02
C SER A 59 -6.33 7.00 3.84
N LYS A 60 -6.01 8.27 4.15
CA LYS A 60 -4.92 8.60 5.09
C LYS A 60 -5.08 7.86 6.42
N LYS A 61 -6.30 7.79 6.97
CA LYS A 61 -6.61 7.07 8.21
C LYS A 61 -6.28 5.57 8.13
N ASP A 62 -6.68 4.92 7.03
CA ASP A 62 -6.40 3.49 6.79
C ASP A 62 -4.88 3.25 6.66
N PHE A 63 -4.19 4.10 5.91
CA PHE A 63 -2.74 4.06 5.79
C PHE A 63 -2.03 4.21 7.14
N LEU A 64 -2.37 5.25 7.91
CA LEU A 64 -1.77 5.50 9.21
C LEU A 64 -2.00 4.34 10.17
N PHE A 65 -3.20 3.77 10.16
CA PHE A 65 -3.52 2.60 10.97
C PHE A 65 -2.60 1.41 10.63
N VAL A 66 -2.47 1.05 9.34
CA VAL A 66 -1.61 -0.06 8.92
C VAL A 66 -0.12 0.24 9.15
N CYS A 67 0.29 1.50 9.00
CA CYS A 67 1.67 1.96 9.21
C CYS A 67 2.18 1.66 10.63
N LEU A 68 1.32 1.73 11.64
CA LEU A 68 1.66 1.37 13.03
C LEU A 68 2.15 -0.08 13.19
N TYR A 69 1.76 -0.97 12.29
CA TYR A 69 2.10 -2.40 12.34
C TYR A 69 3.28 -2.77 11.45
N TYR A 70 3.77 -1.85 10.62
CA TYR A 70 4.76 -2.18 9.60
C TYR A 70 6.08 -2.67 10.20
N ASN A 71 6.60 -2.02 11.24
CA ASN A 71 7.85 -2.46 11.88
C ASN A 71 7.72 -3.90 12.44
N ARG A 72 6.63 -4.19 13.17
CA ARG A 72 6.33 -5.53 13.70
C ARG A 72 6.24 -6.57 12.58
N TRP A 73 5.68 -6.19 11.44
CA TRP A 73 5.62 -7.06 10.26
C TRP A 73 7.00 -7.29 9.61
N VAL A 74 7.87 -6.27 9.56
CA VAL A 74 9.27 -6.39 9.10
C VAL A 74 10.08 -7.31 10.01
N ASP A 75 9.84 -7.23 11.33
CA ASP A 75 10.47 -8.08 12.34
C ASP A 75 9.95 -9.53 12.32
N ASN A 76 9.09 -9.87 11.35
CA ASN A 76 8.45 -11.19 11.17
C ASN A 76 7.65 -11.66 12.40
N GLU A 77 7.07 -10.73 13.16
CA GLU A 77 6.18 -11.07 14.27
C GLU A 77 4.97 -11.87 13.75
N ILE A 78 4.73 -13.02 14.38
CA ILE A 78 3.73 -13.99 13.92
C ILE A 78 2.32 -13.42 14.12
N GLY A 79 1.50 -13.51 13.07
CA GLY A 79 0.08 -13.14 13.14
C GLY A 79 -0.26 -11.68 12.84
N ILE A 80 0.72 -10.78 12.75
CA ILE A 80 0.48 -9.35 12.44
C ILE A 80 -0.29 -9.16 11.14
N ARG A 81 0.12 -9.86 10.08
CA ARG A 81 -0.56 -9.77 8.78
C ARG A 81 -2.05 -10.15 8.91
N ASN A 82 -2.36 -11.19 9.68
CA ASN A 82 -3.74 -11.64 9.87
C ASN A 82 -4.53 -10.64 10.72
N GLU A 83 -3.93 -10.08 11.77
CA GLU A 83 -4.56 -9.06 12.62
C GLU A 83 -4.92 -7.81 11.81
N VAL A 84 -3.96 -7.27 11.06
CA VAL A 84 -4.14 -6.03 10.31
C VAL A 84 -5.07 -6.23 9.12
N THR A 85 -4.99 -7.38 8.44
CA THR A 85 -5.86 -7.67 7.28
C THR A 85 -7.34 -7.77 7.67
N ARG A 86 -7.65 -8.20 8.90
CA ARG A 86 -9.04 -8.17 9.42
C ARG A 86 -9.59 -6.76 9.56
N LYS A 87 -8.71 -5.77 9.75
CA LYS A 87 -9.07 -4.36 9.95
C LYS A 87 -8.94 -3.54 8.67
N SER A 88 -8.04 -3.91 7.76
CA SER A 88 -7.84 -3.28 6.46
C SER A 88 -7.60 -4.29 5.34
N ARG A 89 -8.49 -4.31 4.34
CA ARG A 89 -8.32 -5.12 3.12
C ARG A 89 -7.21 -4.61 2.20
N ASN A 90 -6.58 -3.47 2.53
CA ASN A 90 -5.52 -2.85 1.75
C ASN A 90 -4.10 -3.13 2.30
N THR A 91 -3.99 -3.90 3.38
CA THR A 91 -2.75 -4.14 4.13
C THR A 91 -1.54 -4.46 3.24
N ALA A 92 -1.66 -5.41 2.31
CA ALA A 92 -0.55 -5.81 1.46
C ALA A 92 -0.03 -4.68 0.54
N TYR A 93 -0.93 -3.83 0.05
CA TYR A 93 -0.59 -2.69 -0.80
C TYR A 93 0.03 -1.56 0.01
N ILE A 94 -0.49 -1.31 1.22
CA ILE A 94 0.06 -0.31 2.13
C ILE A 94 1.47 -0.70 2.58
N PHE A 95 1.73 -1.98 2.89
CA PHE A 95 3.08 -2.44 3.21
C PHE A 95 4.04 -2.26 2.04
N ALA A 96 3.61 -2.57 0.81
CA ALA A 96 4.43 -2.35 -0.38
C ALA A 96 4.74 -0.86 -0.62
N LEU A 97 3.77 0.02 -0.37
CA LEU A 97 3.97 1.47 -0.41
C LEU A 97 4.99 1.93 0.63
N ILE A 98 4.86 1.46 1.88
CA ILE A 98 5.80 1.81 2.93
C ILE A 98 7.20 1.35 2.56
N GLU A 99 7.37 0.09 2.13
CA GLU A 99 8.66 -0.47 1.72
C GLU A 99 9.34 0.36 0.63
N LYS A 100 8.56 0.82 -0.37
CA LYS A 100 9.09 1.60 -1.50
C LYS A 100 9.56 3.01 -1.11
N PHE A 101 8.90 3.63 -0.13
CA PHE A 101 9.05 5.07 0.15
C PHE A 101 9.63 5.39 1.54
N LYS A 102 9.89 4.37 2.37
CA LYS A 102 10.58 4.43 3.66
C LYS A 102 12.03 4.90 3.52
#